data_AF-A0A397L6R0-F1
#
_entry.id   AF-A0A397L6R0-F1
#
_cell.length_a   1.000
_cell.length_b   1.000
_cell.length_c   1.000
_cell.angle_alpha   90.00
_cell.angle_beta   90.00
_cell.angle_gamma   90.00
#
_symmetry.space_group_name_H-M   'P 1'
#
loop_
_entity.id
_entity.type
_entity.pdbx_description
1 polymer ?
#
loop_
_entity_poly.entity_id
_entity_poly.type
_entity_poly.pdbx_seq_one_letter_code
_entity_poly.pdbx_strand_id
1 'polypeptide(L)'
;MLPLKLHFPSSQYQKSLKLSGKCYIDTAIRTIQTILKEKEVEWFIEHPQFQHFFHIKNRKQKWMGMWVLVLRSACVAKKHELWFVVNGVPIRYSLRELELISCLYCHYKYFGGRRVTYADLEKQMLAMKSKPSEDRKKMAVLFFLASILVGGRKSGEGASPVDSFFLSVVDDLDACVTFPWGRYAFEHNLKDVSSFLKKCDGVAATSWVFTSFPIPLEIFSSSLQHSCLIDLLAFEAIPSLRNHFREDVNGASSGCPRMCKMQYKRKSGTKEFSLKAVNDKLGNNTMDIESILVATAAEEELLETIGMDKESCWADDADDAAVYRWTKIVRKGKKQVFFEEHYRFREPKRVEDVVNENLWKKDVTTQSNIHT
;
A
#
# COMPACT_ATOMS: atom_id res chain seq x y z
N MET A 1 8.14 26.52 9.66
CA MET A 1 7.79 25.08 9.61
C MET A 1 9.11 24.33 9.46
N LEU A 2 9.28 23.17 10.10
CA LEU A 2 10.35 22.25 9.67
C LEU A 2 10.04 21.86 8.22
N PRO A 3 11.00 21.96 7.29
CA PRO A 3 10.74 21.66 5.89
C PRO A 3 10.35 20.19 5.76
N LEU A 4 9.29 19.93 4.99
CA LEU A 4 8.87 18.57 4.67
C LEU A 4 10.02 17.85 3.95
N LYS A 5 10.52 16.77 4.56
CA LYS A 5 11.57 15.95 3.96
C LYS A 5 10.92 14.78 3.21
N LEU A 6 11.32 14.58 1.96
CA LEU A 6 10.92 13.42 1.15
C LEU A 6 12.07 12.43 1.05
N HIS A 7 11.74 11.15 0.90
CA HIS A 7 12.71 10.08 0.71
C HIS A 7 13.44 10.16 -0.63
N PHE A 8 12.84 10.77 -1.65
CA PHE A 8 13.44 10.92 -2.97
C PHE A 8 13.27 12.36 -3.47
N PRO A 9 14.28 12.93 -4.15
CA PRO A 9 14.12 14.20 -4.85
C PRO A 9 13.27 14.01 -6.12
N SER A 10 12.68 15.11 -6.61
CA SER A 10 11.81 15.12 -7.81
C SER A 10 12.48 14.57 -9.07
N SER A 11 13.81 14.64 -9.16
CA SER A 11 14.61 14.06 -10.27
C SER A 11 14.47 12.55 -10.39
N GLN A 12 14.03 11.85 -9.33
CA GLN A 12 13.81 10.40 -9.35
C GLN A 12 12.42 10.01 -9.88
N TYR A 13 11.48 10.95 -10.01
CA TYR A 13 10.05 10.63 -10.20
C TYR A 13 9.73 9.97 -11.55
N GLN A 14 10.64 10.05 -12.51
CA GLN A 14 10.53 9.43 -13.83
C GLN A 14 11.31 8.11 -13.95
N LYS A 15 12.09 7.72 -12.93
CA LYS A 15 12.87 6.49 -12.98
C LYS A 15 11.95 5.29 -12.80
N SER A 16 11.88 4.46 -13.83
CA SER A 16 11.16 3.20 -13.79
C SER A 16 11.94 2.17 -12.97
N LEU A 17 11.20 1.43 -12.16
CA LEU A 17 11.70 0.20 -11.55
C LEU A 17 11.30 -0.98 -12.45
N LYS A 18 12.26 -1.84 -12.80
CA LYS A 18 11.96 -3.08 -13.51
C LYS A 18 11.28 -4.07 -12.56
N LEU A 19 9.96 -3.98 -12.46
CA LEU A 19 9.12 -4.90 -11.68
C LEU A 19 8.80 -6.13 -12.54
N SER A 20 9.20 -7.35 -12.12
CA SER A 20 8.91 -8.57 -12.91
C SER A 20 7.43 -8.94 -12.79
N GLY A 21 6.70 -8.85 -13.91
CA GLY A 21 5.23 -8.90 -13.99
C GLY A 21 4.55 -10.28 -13.91
N LYS A 22 4.89 -11.15 -12.96
CA LYS A 22 4.00 -12.28 -12.64
C LYS A 22 2.96 -11.80 -11.63
N CYS A 23 1.69 -11.72 -12.05
CA CYS A 23 0.59 -11.52 -11.11
C CYS A 23 0.29 -12.85 -10.42
N TYR A 24 0.76 -13.01 -9.19
CA TYR A 24 0.60 -14.25 -8.44
C TYR A 24 -0.80 -14.43 -7.87
N ILE A 25 -1.63 -13.38 -7.75
CA ILE A 25 -3.03 -13.51 -7.31
C ILE A 25 -3.85 -14.28 -8.35
N ASP A 26 -3.73 -13.91 -9.64
CA ASP A 26 -4.42 -14.63 -10.72
C ASP A 26 -3.96 -16.09 -10.78
N THR A 27 -2.63 -16.33 -10.73
CA THR A 27 -2.08 -17.68 -10.72
C THR A 27 -2.54 -18.48 -9.53
N ALA A 28 -2.43 -17.95 -8.31
CA ALA A 28 -2.79 -18.67 -7.09
C ALA A 28 -4.28 -19.04 -7.07
N ILE A 29 -5.17 -18.13 -7.46
CA ILE A 29 -6.59 -18.44 -7.47
C ILE A 29 -6.93 -19.44 -8.59
N ARG A 30 -6.33 -19.33 -9.78
CA ARG A 30 -6.51 -20.36 -10.83
C ARG A 30 -6.07 -21.73 -10.32
N THR A 31 -4.93 -21.79 -9.62
CA THR A 31 -4.45 -23.03 -8.99
C THR A 31 -5.45 -23.57 -7.98
N ILE A 32 -5.99 -22.73 -7.09
CA ILE A 32 -7.02 -23.14 -6.11
C ILE A 32 -8.26 -23.67 -6.82
N GLN A 33 -8.79 -22.94 -7.82
CA GLN A 33 -9.97 -23.33 -8.59
C GLN A 33 -9.77 -24.62 -9.41
N THR A 34 -8.51 -24.95 -9.77
CA THR A 34 -8.19 -26.16 -10.53
C THR A 34 -8.05 -27.38 -9.62
N ILE A 35 -7.48 -27.21 -8.42
CA ILE A 35 -7.11 -28.31 -7.52
C ILE A 35 -8.28 -28.70 -6.59
N LEU A 36 -9.07 -27.72 -6.17
CA LEU A 36 -10.15 -27.94 -5.21
C LEU A 36 -11.45 -28.37 -5.86
N LYS A 37 -12.27 -29.12 -5.11
CA LYS A 37 -13.64 -29.42 -5.48
C LYS A 37 -14.53 -28.17 -5.34
N GLU A 38 -15.65 -28.14 -6.04
CA GLU A 38 -16.60 -27.01 -6.03
C GLU A 38 -16.98 -26.55 -4.61
N LYS A 39 -17.42 -27.46 -3.73
CA LYS A 39 -17.74 -27.16 -2.32
C LYS A 39 -16.55 -26.60 -1.50
N GLU A 40 -15.32 -26.92 -1.89
CA GLU A 40 -14.12 -26.41 -1.22
C GLU A 40 -13.74 -25.03 -1.74
N VAL A 41 -13.97 -24.77 -3.03
CA VAL A 41 -13.84 -23.43 -3.62
C VAL A 41 -14.93 -22.50 -3.05
N GLU A 42 -16.14 -23.01 -2.84
CA GLU A 42 -17.27 -22.28 -2.25
C GLU A 42 -16.90 -21.69 -0.88
N TRP A 43 -16.16 -22.42 -0.04
CA TRP A 43 -15.64 -21.89 1.22
C TRP A 43 -14.84 -20.59 1.03
N PHE A 44 -14.01 -20.47 -0.02
CA PHE A 44 -13.27 -19.24 -0.30
C PHE A 44 -14.15 -18.12 -0.87
N ILE A 45 -15.19 -18.46 -1.63
CA ILE A 45 -16.12 -17.52 -2.25
C ILE A 45 -17.11 -16.97 -1.20
N GLU A 46 -17.45 -17.75 -0.18
CA GLU A 46 -18.29 -17.35 0.94
C GLU A 46 -17.48 -16.78 2.11
N HIS A 47 -16.16 -17.01 2.13
CA HIS A 47 -15.29 -16.51 3.18
C HIS A 47 -15.39 -14.99 3.29
N PRO A 48 -15.69 -14.43 4.47
CA PRO A 48 -15.98 -13.00 4.60
C PRO A 48 -14.84 -12.10 4.11
N GLN A 49 -13.59 -12.53 4.32
CA GLN A 49 -12.39 -11.80 3.89
C GLN A 49 -11.81 -12.23 2.53
N PHE A 50 -11.87 -13.52 2.17
CA PHE A 50 -11.16 -14.05 1.01
C PHE A 50 -11.98 -13.99 -0.28
N GLN A 51 -13.30 -13.92 -0.17
CA GLN A 51 -14.22 -13.78 -1.30
C GLN A 51 -13.82 -12.64 -2.25
N HIS A 52 -13.31 -11.55 -1.70
CA HIS A 52 -13.01 -10.34 -2.49
C HIS A 52 -11.90 -10.57 -3.51
N PHE A 53 -10.93 -11.44 -3.22
CA PHE A 53 -9.90 -11.82 -4.18
C PHE A 53 -10.47 -12.62 -5.35
N PHE A 54 -11.55 -13.36 -5.12
CA PHE A 54 -12.28 -14.07 -6.15
C PHE A 54 -13.13 -13.11 -6.99
N HIS A 55 -13.65 -12.04 -6.40
CA HIS A 55 -14.47 -11.02 -7.08
C HIS A 55 -13.68 -10.06 -7.99
N ILE A 56 -12.35 -9.92 -7.80
CA ILE A 56 -11.51 -9.10 -8.69
C ILE A 56 -11.58 -9.63 -10.13
N LYS A 57 -12.16 -8.86 -11.05
CA LYS A 57 -12.33 -9.24 -12.46
C LYS A 57 -11.02 -9.29 -13.26
N ASN A 58 -10.17 -8.27 -13.11
CA ASN A 58 -8.87 -8.21 -13.76
C ASN A 58 -7.76 -8.21 -12.71
N ARG A 59 -7.29 -9.41 -12.38
CA ARG A 59 -6.27 -9.59 -11.35
C ARG A 59 -4.89 -9.20 -11.81
N LYS A 60 -4.65 -8.96 -13.11
CA LYS A 60 -3.32 -8.57 -13.60
C LYS A 60 -2.94 -7.21 -13.03
N GLN A 61 -2.05 -7.26 -12.05
CA GLN A 61 -1.59 -6.09 -11.32
C GLN A 61 -0.82 -5.15 -12.24
N LYS A 62 -1.06 -3.86 -12.03
CA LYS A 62 -0.24 -2.79 -12.54
C LYS A 62 0.37 -2.15 -11.31
N TRP A 63 1.64 -1.81 -11.35
CA TRP A 63 2.38 -1.36 -10.17
C TRP A 63 2.74 0.12 -10.22
N MET A 64 2.30 0.81 -11.27
CA MET A 64 2.76 2.15 -11.56
C MET A 64 2.15 3.18 -10.61
N GLY A 65 0.91 2.98 -10.15
CA GLY A 65 0.30 3.83 -9.13
C GLY A 65 1.06 3.71 -7.80
N MET A 66 1.38 2.48 -7.38
CA MET A 66 2.21 2.25 -6.20
C MET A 66 3.57 2.93 -6.35
N TRP A 67 4.24 2.74 -7.48
CA TRP A 67 5.57 3.31 -7.70
C TRP A 67 5.56 4.85 -7.70
N VAL A 68 4.50 5.47 -8.24
CA VAL A 68 4.27 6.92 -8.16
C VAL A 68 4.21 7.40 -6.71
N LEU A 69 3.51 6.68 -5.83
CA LEU A 69 3.42 7.00 -4.40
C LEU A 69 4.74 6.76 -3.69
N VAL A 70 5.39 5.60 -3.89
CA VAL A 70 6.66 5.25 -3.23
C VAL A 70 7.75 6.29 -3.52
N LEU A 71 7.89 6.74 -4.77
CA LEU A 71 8.83 7.80 -5.13
C LEU A 71 8.51 9.15 -4.46
N ARG A 72 7.30 9.34 -3.95
CA ARG A 72 6.81 10.55 -3.28
C ARG A 72 6.65 10.37 -1.78
N SER A 73 7.27 9.35 -1.19
CA SER A 73 7.18 9.06 0.25
C SER A 73 7.77 10.20 1.11
N ALA A 74 7.01 10.65 2.10
CA ALA A 74 7.43 11.61 3.10
C ALA A 74 8.22 10.92 4.21
N CYS A 75 9.26 11.58 4.70
CA CYS A 75 9.97 11.18 5.91
C CYS A 75 9.15 11.65 7.12
N VAL A 76 8.40 10.72 7.70
CA VAL A 76 7.62 10.93 8.94
C VAL A 76 8.14 10.02 10.04
N ALA A 77 7.98 10.41 11.30
CA ALA A 77 8.35 9.58 12.45
C ALA A 77 7.36 8.43 12.70
N LYS A 78 6.18 8.50 12.08
CA LYS A 78 5.10 7.51 12.18
C LYS A 78 5.59 6.11 11.83
N LYS A 79 5.29 5.15 12.71
CA LYS A 79 5.66 3.74 12.53
C LYS A 79 4.57 2.96 11.82
N HIS A 80 3.33 3.39 11.97
CA HIS A 80 2.14 2.66 11.52
C HIS A 80 1.32 3.40 10.46
N GLU A 81 1.89 4.44 9.87
CA GLU A 81 1.31 5.19 8.76
C GLU A 81 2.41 5.49 7.72
N LEU A 82 2.09 5.33 6.45
CA LEU A 82 2.88 5.91 5.36
C LEU A 82 2.20 7.17 4.88
N TRP A 83 3.01 8.15 4.51
CA TRP A 83 2.56 9.41 3.95
C TRP A 83 3.27 9.67 2.63
N PHE A 84 2.53 10.05 1.61
CA PHE A 84 3.05 10.36 0.28
C PHE A 84 2.68 11.79 -0.10
N VAL A 85 3.57 12.54 -0.73
CA VAL A 85 3.30 13.94 -1.10
C VAL A 85 3.25 14.08 -2.61
N VAL A 86 2.03 14.14 -3.13
CA VAL A 86 1.74 14.23 -4.56
C VAL A 86 1.28 15.65 -4.88
N ASN A 87 2.03 16.35 -5.74
CA ASN A 87 1.75 17.74 -6.11
C ASN A 87 1.50 18.66 -4.89
N GLY A 88 2.29 18.48 -3.82
CA GLY A 88 2.16 19.26 -2.59
C GLY A 88 1.03 18.80 -1.66
N VAL A 89 0.30 17.74 -2.00
CA VAL A 89 -0.81 17.21 -1.19
C VAL A 89 -0.37 15.90 -0.51
N PRO A 90 -0.46 15.79 0.83
CA PRO A 90 -0.17 14.55 1.52
C PRO A 90 -1.31 13.55 1.32
N ILE A 91 -0.99 12.28 1.04
CA ILE A 91 -1.89 11.13 0.97
C ILE A 91 -1.45 10.15 2.04
N ARG A 92 -2.38 9.72 2.88
CA ARG A 92 -2.12 8.77 3.96
C ARG A 92 -2.40 7.34 3.52
N TYR A 93 -1.58 6.41 4.01
CA TYR A 93 -1.86 4.98 4.02
C TYR A 93 -1.70 4.42 5.43
N SER A 94 -2.81 4.03 6.03
CA SER A 94 -2.93 3.41 7.34
C SER A 94 -3.81 2.16 7.24
N LEU A 95 -4.06 1.49 8.37
CA LEU A 95 -5.03 0.39 8.45
C LEU A 95 -6.41 0.81 7.93
N ARG A 96 -6.82 2.07 8.12
CA ARG A 96 -8.13 2.55 7.66
C ARG A 96 -8.24 2.50 6.15
N GLU A 97 -7.24 3.01 5.43
CA GLU A 97 -7.25 2.98 3.96
C GLU A 97 -7.13 1.54 3.43
N LEU A 98 -6.33 0.68 4.09
CA LEU A 98 -6.25 -0.73 3.75
C LEU A 98 -7.61 -1.43 3.87
N GLU A 99 -8.30 -1.26 4.98
CA GLU A 99 -9.57 -1.91 5.26
C GLU A 99 -10.67 -1.38 4.34
N LEU A 100 -10.71 -0.06 4.10
CA LEU A 100 -11.64 0.54 3.16
C LEU A 100 -11.44 0.02 1.72
N ILE A 101 -10.18 -0.19 1.31
CA ILE A 101 -9.88 -0.69 -0.03
C ILE A 101 -10.16 -2.20 -0.16
N SER A 102 -9.92 -2.99 0.88
CA SER A 102 -9.86 -4.45 0.81
C SER A 102 -10.93 -5.23 1.57
N CYS A 103 -11.58 -4.61 2.56
CA CYS A 103 -12.40 -5.25 3.59
C CYS A 103 -11.73 -6.43 4.31
N LEU A 104 -10.39 -6.53 4.28
CA LEU A 104 -9.68 -7.41 5.18
C LEU A 104 -9.79 -6.90 6.61
N TYR A 105 -10.07 -7.80 7.56
CA TYR A 105 -10.29 -7.43 8.94
C TYR A 105 -9.04 -6.82 9.56
N CYS A 106 -9.15 -5.62 10.14
CA CYS A 106 -8.05 -4.99 10.88
C CYS A 106 -8.34 -4.74 12.37
N HIS A 107 -9.50 -5.22 12.85
CA HIS A 107 -9.97 -4.99 14.21
C HIS A 107 -9.01 -5.54 15.29
N TYR A 108 -9.04 -4.90 16.46
CA TYR A 108 -8.17 -5.21 17.60
C TYR A 108 -8.72 -6.35 18.49
N LYS A 109 -9.93 -6.84 18.22
CA LYS A 109 -10.76 -7.63 19.14
C LYS A 109 -10.08 -8.89 19.71
N TYR A 110 -9.07 -9.44 19.02
CA TYR A 110 -8.34 -10.63 19.46
C TYR A 110 -7.21 -10.37 20.48
N PHE A 111 -6.72 -9.12 20.64
CA PHE A 111 -5.47 -8.88 21.37
C PHE A 111 -5.48 -7.73 22.40
N GLY A 112 -6.66 -7.31 22.87
CA GLY A 112 -6.79 -6.53 24.13
C GLY A 112 -5.91 -5.28 24.26
N GLY A 113 -5.65 -4.55 23.17
CA GLY A 113 -4.86 -3.32 23.17
C GLY A 113 -3.32 -3.49 23.20
N ARG A 114 -2.75 -4.71 23.13
CA ARG A 114 -1.30 -4.93 23.22
C ARG A 114 -0.67 -5.29 21.87
N ARG A 115 0.60 -4.87 21.68
CA ARG A 115 1.41 -5.24 20.52
C ARG A 115 1.50 -6.76 20.43
N VAL A 116 1.00 -7.31 19.33
CA VAL A 116 0.95 -8.75 19.08
C VAL A 116 2.30 -9.22 18.59
N THR A 117 2.91 -10.16 19.30
CA THR A 117 4.12 -10.84 18.83
C THR A 117 3.75 -12.17 18.17
N TYR A 118 4.66 -12.74 17.37
CA TYR A 118 4.47 -14.10 16.85
C TYR A 118 4.22 -15.13 17.96
N ALA A 119 4.83 -14.93 19.13
CA ALA A 119 4.61 -15.80 20.29
C ALA A 119 3.18 -15.68 20.85
N ASP A 120 2.56 -14.49 20.81
CA ASP A 120 1.18 -14.29 21.23
C ASP A 120 0.19 -14.97 20.27
N LEU A 121 0.49 -14.90 18.97
CA LEU A 121 -0.24 -15.62 17.93
C LEU A 121 -0.18 -17.13 18.16
N GLU A 122 1.02 -17.69 18.22
CA GLU A 122 1.26 -19.12 18.42
C GLU A 122 0.57 -19.64 19.69
N LYS A 123 0.66 -18.90 20.79
CA LYS A 123 0.02 -19.25 22.07
C LYS A 123 -1.50 -19.29 21.98
N GLN A 124 -2.13 -18.30 21.34
CA GLN A 124 -3.58 -18.26 21.20
C GLN A 124 -4.09 -19.42 20.33
N MET A 125 -3.32 -19.82 19.33
CA MET A 125 -3.70 -20.87 18.39
C MET A 125 -3.55 -22.27 18.98
N LEU A 126 -2.50 -22.49 19.77
CA LEU A 126 -2.34 -23.73 20.53
C LEU A 126 -3.52 -23.97 21.48
N ALA A 127 -4.16 -22.90 21.96
CA ALA A 127 -5.35 -22.98 22.81
C ALA A 127 -6.65 -23.36 22.06
N MET A 128 -6.67 -23.29 20.72
CA MET A 128 -7.89 -23.47 19.89
C MET A 128 -7.90 -24.79 19.10
N LYS A 129 -6.90 -25.65 19.23
CA LYS A 129 -6.79 -26.90 18.45
C LYS A 129 -8.00 -27.83 18.60
N SER A 130 -8.74 -28.08 17.51
CA SER A 130 -9.62 -29.26 17.41
C SER A 130 -9.75 -29.89 16.01
N LYS A 131 -9.76 -31.24 16.05
CA LYS A 131 -10.14 -32.31 15.10
C LYS A 131 -9.46 -32.49 13.71
N PRO A 132 -9.21 -33.75 13.30
CA PRO A 132 -8.63 -34.10 12.00
C PRO A 132 -9.68 -34.55 10.98
N SER A 133 -9.78 -33.86 9.83
CA SER A 133 -10.03 -34.42 8.47
C SER A 133 -10.36 -33.36 7.39
N GLU A 134 -9.72 -32.18 7.37
CA GLU A 134 -9.91 -31.14 6.33
C GLU A 134 -8.62 -30.82 5.52
N ASP A 135 -7.66 -31.74 5.50
CA ASP A 135 -6.27 -31.47 5.11
C ASP A 135 -6.10 -30.81 3.73
N ARG A 136 -6.92 -31.18 2.72
CA ARG A 136 -6.86 -30.52 1.40
C ARG A 136 -7.29 -29.06 1.45
N LYS A 137 -8.37 -28.73 2.18
CA LYS A 137 -8.79 -27.33 2.38
C LYS A 137 -7.73 -26.58 3.15
N LYS A 138 -7.21 -27.15 4.25
CA LYS A 138 -6.12 -26.56 5.04
C LYS A 138 -4.90 -26.24 4.18
N MET A 139 -4.51 -27.14 3.28
CA MET A 139 -3.41 -26.91 2.32
C MET A 139 -3.72 -25.82 1.31
N ALA A 140 -4.96 -25.72 0.82
CA ALA A 140 -5.33 -24.62 -0.06
C ALA A 140 -5.37 -23.27 0.66
N VAL A 141 -5.84 -23.23 1.92
CA VAL A 141 -5.82 -22.02 2.74
C VAL A 141 -4.37 -21.62 3.02
N LEU A 142 -3.51 -22.57 3.40
CA LEU A 142 -2.09 -22.34 3.60
C LEU A 142 -1.42 -21.77 2.34
N PHE A 143 -1.71 -22.37 1.19
CA PHE A 143 -1.24 -21.89 -0.11
C PHE A 143 -1.75 -20.48 -0.43
N PHE A 144 -3.02 -20.18 -0.11
CA PHE A 144 -3.62 -18.86 -0.26
C PHE A 144 -2.88 -17.83 0.61
N LEU A 145 -2.72 -18.08 1.91
CA LEU A 145 -2.03 -17.19 2.86
C LEU A 145 -0.57 -16.94 2.42
N ALA A 146 0.16 -18.01 2.12
CA ALA A 146 1.56 -17.93 1.72
C ALA A 146 1.76 -17.27 0.34
N SER A 147 0.82 -17.46 -0.60
CA SER A 147 0.96 -16.96 -1.97
C SER A 147 0.40 -15.57 -2.20
N ILE A 148 -0.69 -15.21 -1.50
CA ILE A 148 -1.46 -13.99 -1.76
C ILE A 148 -1.21 -12.95 -0.66
N LEU A 149 -1.31 -13.32 0.62
CA LEU A 149 -1.16 -12.36 1.72
C LEU A 149 0.31 -11.97 1.93
N VAL A 150 1.21 -12.96 2.00
CA VAL A 150 2.66 -12.74 2.27
C VAL A 150 3.49 -12.87 1.01
N GLY A 151 3.17 -13.76 0.07
CA GLY A 151 3.95 -13.94 -1.15
C GLY A 151 5.37 -14.48 -0.93
N GLY A 152 5.53 -15.53 -0.13
CA GLY A 152 6.83 -16.18 0.09
C GLY A 152 7.48 -16.67 -1.22
N ARG A 153 8.83 -16.74 -1.24
CA ARG A 153 9.57 -17.31 -2.38
C ARG A 153 9.23 -18.79 -2.49
N LYS A 154 8.62 -19.21 -3.61
CA LYS A 154 7.96 -20.52 -3.74
C LYS A 154 8.88 -21.71 -4.02
N SER A 155 10.07 -21.48 -4.57
CA SER A 155 10.96 -22.55 -5.03
C SER A 155 12.40 -22.07 -5.20
N GLY A 156 13.34 -23.02 -5.25
CA GLY A 156 14.77 -22.77 -5.49
C GLY A 156 15.57 -22.53 -4.20
N GLU A 157 16.88 -22.37 -4.38
CA GLU A 157 17.81 -22.02 -3.30
C GLU A 157 17.40 -20.65 -2.72
N GLY A 158 16.90 -20.64 -1.48
CA GLY A 158 16.32 -19.47 -0.83
C GLY A 158 14.78 -19.40 -0.80
N ALA A 159 14.07 -20.49 -1.11
CA ALA A 159 12.64 -20.58 -0.84
C ALA A 159 12.34 -20.24 0.63
N SER A 160 11.33 -19.40 0.86
CA SER A 160 10.96 -19.01 2.22
C SER A 160 10.24 -20.19 2.88
N PRO A 161 10.63 -20.60 4.10
CA PRO A 161 9.81 -21.54 4.84
C PRO A 161 8.42 -20.94 5.02
N VAL A 162 7.38 -21.78 4.89
CA VAL A 162 6.02 -21.35 5.22
C VAL A 162 6.00 -21.03 6.71
N ASP A 163 5.46 -19.87 7.06
CA ASP A 163 5.40 -19.40 8.43
C ASP A 163 4.72 -20.45 9.33
N SER A 164 5.36 -20.80 10.45
CA SER A 164 4.80 -21.77 11.42
C SER A 164 3.47 -21.28 11.98
N PHE A 165 3.26 -19.97 12.04
CA PHE A 165 1.97 -19.36 12.31
C PHE A 165 0.94 -19.79 11.27
N PHE A 166 1.25 -19.76 9.97
CA PHE A 166 0.29 -20.21 8.95
C PHE A 166 -0.01 -21.71 9.03
N LEU A 167 0.98 -22.55 9.33
CA LEU A 167 0.74 -23.96 9.56
C LEU A 167 -0.22 -24.19 10.73
N SER A 168 -0.10 -23.37 11.77
CA SER A 168 -0.93 -23.48 12.97
C SER A 168 -2.35 -22.92 12.77
N VAL A 169 -2.53 -21.87 11.95
CA VAL A 169 -3.84 -21.20 11.83
C VAL A 169 -4.78 -22.01 10.97
N VAL A 170 -4.23 -22.69 9.96
CA VAL A 170 -5.04 -23.54 9.08
C VAL A 170 -5.48 -24.82 9.77
N ASP A 171 -4.91 -25.15 10.93
CA ASP A 171 -5.40 -26.27 11.73
C ASP A 171 -6.80 -26.03 12.30
N ASP A 172 -7.20 -24.76 12.45
CA ASP A 172 -8.52 -24.31 12.87
C ASP A 172 -9.07 -23.29 11.86
N LEU A 173 -9.90 -23.77 10.92
CA LEU A 173 -10.46 -22.90 9.88
C LEU A 173 -11.41 -21.84 10.43
N ASP A 174 -12.06 -22.07 11.58
CA ASP A 174 -12.96 -21.08 12.20
C ASP A 174 -12.13 -19.91 12.78
N ALA A 175 -10.99 -20.22 13.40
CA ALA A 175 -10.01 -19.21 13.78
C ALA A 175 -9.48 -18.45 12.55
N CYS A 176 -9.19 -19.16 11.44
CA CYS A 176 -8.73 -18.53 10.20
C CYS A 176 -9.76 -17.56 9.61
N VAL A 177 -11.06 -17.88 9.66
CA VAL A 177 -12.16 -17.03 9.17
C VAL A 177 -12.20 -15.69 9.89
N THR A 178 -11.97 -15.72 11.20
CA THR A 178 -12.15 -14.56 12.07
C THR A 178 -10.86 -13.77 12.32
N PHE A 179 -9.70 -14.35 11.98
CA PHE A 179 -8.40 -13.73 12.16
C PHE A 179 -8.25 -12.40 11.39
N PRO A 180 -7.63 -11.35 11.97
CA PRO A 180 -7.47 -10.04 11.34
C PRO A 180 -6.36 -10.02 10.27
N TRP A 181 -6.61 -10.67 9.12
CA TRP A 181 -5.65 -10.78 8.02
C TRP A 181 -5.19 -9.44 7.46
N GLY A 182 -6.04 -8.42 7.54
CA GLY A 182 -5.72 -7.05 7.11
C GLY A 182 -4.62 -6.44 7.97
N ARG A 183 -4.74 -6.55 9.30
CA ARG A 183 -3.72 -6.07 10.24
C ARG A 183 -2.41 -6.84 10.09
N TYR A 184 -2.48 -8.17 10.06
CA TYR A 184 -1.29 -9.02 9.93
C TYR A 184 -0.46 -8.66 8.70
N ALA A 185 -1.15 -8.53 7.57
CA ALA A 185 -0.49 -8.25 6.32
C ALA A 185 -0.02 -6.78 6.26
N PHE A 186 -0.77 -5.83 6.85
CA PHE A 186 -0.35 -4.43 6.96
C PHE A 186 0.98 -4.27 7.71
N GLU A 187 1.13 -4.91 8.87
CA GLU A 187 2.34 -4.81 9.69
C GLU A 187 3.59 -5.36 8.99
N HIS A 188 3.46 -6.49 8.29
CA HIS A 188 4.55 -7.04 7.47
C HIS A 188 4.96 -6.05 6.38
N ASN A 189 3.96 -5.43 5.75
CA ASN A 189 4.18 -4.54 4.63
C ASN A 189 4.82 -3.21 5.00
N LEU A 190 4.41 -2.62 6.12
CA LEU A 190 5.05 -1.41 6.61
C LEU A 190 6.53 -1.62 6.88
N LYS A 191 6.91 -2.78 7.43
CA LYS A 191 8.32 -3.13 7.67
C LYS A 191 9.08 -3.24 6.34
N ASP A 192 8.50 -3.87 5.34
CA ASP A 192 9.10 -4.04 4.01
C ASP A 192 9.30 -2.70 3.30
N VAL A 193 8.26 -1.85 3.24
CA VAL A 193 8.34 -0.52 2.62
C VAL A 193 9.31 0.38 3.39
N SER A 194 9.27 0.38 4.73
CA SER A 194 10.20 1.19 5.54
C SER A 194 11.65 0.76 5.35
N SER A 195 11.90 -0.55 5.27
CA SER A 195 13.23 -1.10 5.00
C SER A 195 13.71 -0.73 3.60
N PHE A 196 12.82 -0.78 2.61
CA PHE A 196 13.11 -0.32 1.24
C PHE A 196 13.49 1.17 1.22
N LEU A 197 12.66 2.04 1.80
CA LEU A 197 12.90 3.48 1.82
C LEU A 197 14.23 3.84 2.52
N LYS A 198 14.60 3.11 3.58
CA LYS A 198 15.90 3.26 4.25
C LYS A 198 17.07 2.82 3.37
N LYS A 199 16.94 1.72 2.61
CA LYS A 199 18.01 1.20 1.75
C LYS A 199 18.25 2.07 0.51
N CYS A 200 17.22 2.76 0.00
CA CYS A 200 17.34 3.60 -1.18
C CYS A 200 18.11 4.90 -0.96
N ASP A 201 18.11 5.43 0.27
CA ASP A 201 18.85 6.65 0.67
C ASP A 201 18.82 7.79 -0.37
N GLY A 202 17.63 8.18 -0.85
CA GLY A 202 17.50 9.26 -1.84
C GLY A 202 17.59 8.87 -3.31
N VAL A 203 18.01 7.63 -3.62
CA VAL A 203 18.23 7.18 -5.00
C VAL A 203 17.25 6.05 -5.34
N ALA A 204 16.42 6.27 -6.37
CA ALA A 204 15.50 5.24 -6.82
C ALA A 204 16.30 4.07 -7.42
N ALA A 205 16.06 2.87 -6.89
CA ALA A 205 16.67 1.65 -7.40
C ALA A 205 16.25 1.40 -8.86
N THR A 206 17.19 0.99 -9.71
CA THR A 206 16.93 0.64 -11.12
C THR A 206 16.45 -0.81 -11.28
N SER A 207 16.82 -1.67 -10.32
CA SER A 207 16.26 -2.99 -10.08
C SER A 207 16.22 -3.21 -8.57
N TRP A 208 15.14 -3.81 -8.08
CA TRP A 208 15.01 -4.13 -6.66
C TRP A 208 14.53 -5.57 -6.53
N VAL A 209 15.17 -6.35 -5.68
CA VAL A 209 14.63 -7.62 -5.24
C VAL A 209 14.35 -7.41 -3.76
N PHE A 210 13.13 -7.69 -3.31
CA PHE A 210 12.87 -7.75 -1.87
C PHE A 210 13.65 -8.94 -1.32
N THR A 211 14.90 -8.70 -0.89
CA THR A 211 15.71 -9.71 -0.23
C THR A 211 16.12 -9.24 1.15
N SER A 212 15.82 -10.11 2.11
CA SER A 212 16.75 -10.40 3.17
C SER A 212 17.95 -11.16 2.55
N PHE A 213 18.86 -10.42 1.88
CA PHE A 213 20.25 -10.78 1.48
C PHE A 213 20.49 -11.82 0.32
N PRO A 214 21.72 -11.89 -0.29
CA PRO A 214 22.03 -11.38 -1.63
C PRO A 214 22.08 -12.43 -2.77
N ILE A 215 22.30 -11.91 -3.99
CA ILE A 215 22.52 -12.53 -5.34
C ILE A 215 21.27 -13.00 -6.14
N PRO A 216 21.35 -13.09 -7.48
CA PRO A 216 20.70 -12.14 -8.38
C PRO A 216 19.61 -12.79 -9.23
N LEU A 217 18.67 -11.97 -9.67
CA LEU A 217 17.66 -12.29 -10.69
C LEU A 217 16.58 -13.27 -10.21
N GLU A 218 15.34 -12.81 -10.40
CA GLU A 218 14.08 -13.44 -10.02
C GLU A 218 13.64 -13.25 -8.56
N ILE A 219 12.41 -12.73 -8.45
CA ILE A 219 11.45 -12.87 -7.34
C ILE A 219 11.11 -11.54 -6.64
N PHE A 220 10.17 -10.81 -7.26
CA PHE A 220 9.34 -9.75 -6.65
C PHE A 220 8.14 -10.39 -5.90
N SER A 221 8.38 -11.20 -4.86
CA SER A 221 7.26 -11.93 -4.23
C SER A 221 6.81 -11.45 -2.86
N SER A 222 7.61 -10.82 -2.00
CA SER A 222 7.30 -10.80 -0.55
C SER A 222 6.13 -9.94 -0.04
N SER A 223 5.31 -9.30 -0.90
CA SER A 223 3.98 -8.82 -0.51
C SER A 223 3.16 -8.27 -1.69
N LEU A 224 2.72 -9.17 -2.57
CA LEU A 224 1.94 -8.83 -3.76
C LEU A 224 0.57 -8.21 -3.49
N GLN A 225 -0.04 -8.45 -2.33
CA GLN A 225 -1.34 -7.85 -2.04
C GLN A 225 -1.22 -6.37 -1.66
N HIS A 226 -0.23 -5.95 -0.89
CA HIS A 226 -0.20 -4.57 -0.39
C HIS A 226 0.42 -3.60 -1.38
N SER A 227 1.35 -4.06 -2.20
CA SER A 227 1.75 -3.32 -3.40
C SER A 227 0.53 -3.07 -4.32
N CYS A 228 -0.44 -3.99 -4.35
CA CYS A 228 -1.70 -3.80 -5.05
C CYS A 228 -2.60 -2.81 -4.31
N LEU A 229 -2.67 -2.86 -2.97
CA LEU A 229 -3.49 -1.93 -2.19
C LEU A 229 -2.92 -0.50 -2.22
N ILE A 230 -1.61 -0.30 -2.17
CA ILE A 230 -0.95 0.99 -2.35
C ILE A 230 -1.12 1.46 -3.81
N ASP A 231 -1.08 0.54 -4.78
CA ASP A 231 -1.39 0.88 -6.17
C ASP A 231 -2.83 1.37 -6.31
N LEU A 232 -3.80 0.65 -5.74
CA LEU A 232 -5.20 1.04 -5.69
C LEU A 232 -5.38 2.36 -4.94
N LEU A 233 -4.67 2.59 -3.84
CA LEU A 233 -4.70 3.86 -3.09
C LEU A 233 -4.38 5.04 -4.01
N ALA A 234 -3.40 4.92 -4.90
CA ALA A 234 -3.09 5.99 -5.84
C ALA A 234 -4.29 6.37 -6.73
N PHE A 235 -5.08 5.37 -7.14
CA PHE A 235 -6.28 5.60 -7.95
C PHE A 235 -7.51 5.95 -7.11
N GLU A 236 -7.62 5.52 -5.87
CA GLU A 236 -8.73 5.93 -5.00
C GLU A 236 -8.54 7.38 -4.52
N ALA A 237 -7.32 7.76 -4.15
CA ALA A 237 -7.01 9.09 -3.65
C ALA A 237 -6.88 10.15 -4.75
N ILE A 238 -6.68 9.77 -6.02
CA ILE A 238 -6.46 10.71 -7.13
C ILE A 238 -7.51 10.45 -8.23
N PRO A 239 -8.68 11.12 -8.18
CA PRO A 239 -9.78 10.95 -9.13
C PRO A 239 -9.36 11.08 -10.61
N SER A 240 -8.46 12.01 -10.92
CA SER A 240 -7.90 12.19 -12.28
C SER A 240 -7.26 10.91 -12.82
N LEU A 241 -6.50 10.18 -11.98
CA LEU A 241 -5.92 8.90 -12.34
C LEU A 241 -6.99 7.82 -12.41
N ARG A 242 -7.90 7.77 -11.42
CA ARG A 242 -9.01 6.80 -11.38
C ARG A 242 -9.79 6.80 -12.68
N ASN A 243 -10.32 7.97 -13.05
CA ASN A 243 -11.24 8.14 -14.17
C ASN A 243 -10.56 7.87 -15.52
N HIS A 244 -9.24 8.04 -15.58
CA HIS A 244 -8.48 7.78 -16.80
C HIS A 244 -8.15 6.31 -16.97
N PHE A 245 -7.63 5.66 -15.93
CA PHE A 245 -7.06 4.31 -16.02
C PHE A 245 -8.00 3.18 -15.59
N ARG A 246 -9.05 3.49 -14.82
CA ARG A 246 -9.99 2.52 -14.26
C ARG A 246 -11.43 2.81 -14.68
N GLU A 247 -12.26 1.79 -14.61
CA GLU A 247 -13.69 1.81 -14.94
C GLU A 247 -14.45 0.94 -13.93
N ASP A 248 -15.74 1.20 -13.75
CA ASP A 248 -16.60 0.41 -12.88
C ASP A 248 -16.72 -1.04 -13.37
N VAL A 249 -16.80 -1.97 -12.43
CA VAL A 249 -17.10 -3.37 -12.71
C VAL A 249 -18.61 -3.54 -12.75
N ASN A 250 -19.15 -3.77 -13.95
CA ASN A 250 -20.57 -4.11 -14.12
C ASN A 250 -20.94 -5.35 -13.29
N GLY A 251 -21.95 -5.20 -12.43
CA GLY A 251 -22.44 -6.27 -11.55
C GLY A 251 -21.61 -6.49 -10.28
N ALA A 252 -20.74 -5.56 -9.88
CA ALA A 252 -20.13 -5.60 -8.55
C ALA A 252 -21.19 -5.47 -7.46
N SER A 253 -21.15 -6.35 -6.45
CA SER A 253 -22.08 -6.30 -5.32
C SER A 253 -21.92 -5.00 -4.51
N SER A 254 -23.02 -4.45 -3.99
CA SER A 254 -23.00 -3.27 -3.13
C SER A 254 -22.12 -3.46 -1.89
N GLY A 255 -22.14 -4.66 -1.31
CA GLY A 255 -21.34 -5.06 -0.16
C GLY A 255 -19.87 -5.39 -0.46
N CYS A 256 -19.40 -5.20 -1.70
CA CYS A 256 -17.99 -5.39 -2.03
C CYS A 256 -17.13 -4.16 -1.70
N PRO A 257 -15.84 -4.35 -1.33
CA PRO A 257 -14.89 -3.27 -1.14
C PRO A 257 -14.49 -2.59 -2.45
N ARG A 258 -13.78 -1.46 -2.35
CA ARG A 258 -13.31 -0.68 -3.51
C ARG A 258 -12.47 -1.49 -4.50
N MET A 259 -11.65 -2.43 -4.01
CA MET A 259 -10.83 -3.29 -4.86
C MET A 259 -11.64 -4.19 -5.83
N CYS A 260 -12.90 -4.46 -5.53
CA CYS A 260 -13.79 -5.27 -6.37
C CYS A 260 -14.66 -4.42 -7.31
N LYS A 261 -14.88 -3.15 -6.99
CA LYS A 261 -15.82 -2.25 -7.68
C LYS A 261 -15.25 -1.62 -8.95
N MET A 262 -13.93 -1.58 -9.08
CA MET A 262 -13.23 -0.90 -10.18
C MET A 262 -12.17 -1.81 -10.81
N GLN A 263 -12.08 -1.83 -12.13
CA GLN A 263 -11.05 -2.57 -12.87
C GLN A 263 -10.25 -1.65 -13.80
N TYR A 264 -9.07 -2.10 -14.21
CA TYR A 264 -8.29 -1.38 -15.22
C TYR A 264 -8.97 -1.44 -16.59
N LYS A 265 -9.09 -0.28 -17.25
CA LYS A 265 -9.57 -0.19 -18.62
C LYS A 265 -8.70 -1.05 -19.53
N ARG A 266 -9.36 -1.83 -20.40
CA ARG A 266 -8.69 -2.58 -21.46
C ARG A 266 -8.28 -1.60 -22.55
N LYS A 267 -6.98 -1.44 -22.81
CA LYS A 267 -6.53 -0.79 -24.07
C LYS A 267 -6.54 -1.83 -25.18
N SER A 268 -7.00 -1.45 -26.37
CA SER A 268 -6.74 -2.23 -27.58
C SER A 268 -5.22 -2.26 -27.82
N GLY A 269 -4.62 -3.44 -27.77
CA GLY A 269 -3.26 -3.68 -28.27
C GLY A 269 -2.06 -3.52 -27.32
N THR A 270 -2.14 -2.84 -26.16
CA THR A 270 -1.01 -2.78 -25.19
C THR A 270 -1.39 -3.26 -23.78
N LYS A 271 -0.59 -4.20 -23.25
CA LYS A 271 -0.88 -4.99 -22.03
C LYS A 271 -0.71 -4.24 -20.70
N GLU A 272 -0.14 -3.04 -20.67
CA GLU A 272 0.12 -2.30 -19.43
C GLU A 272 0.30 -0.81 -19.73
N PHE A 273 -0.06 0.10 -18.80
CA PHE A 273 0.30 1.51 -18.95
C PHE A 273 1.65 1.77 -18.28
N SER A 274 2.48 2.63 -18.86
CA SER A 274 3.81 2.94 -18.36
C SER A 274 3.76 3.92 -17.18
N LEU A 275 4.82 3.96 -16.37
CA LEU A 275 5.02 4.99 -15.35
C LEU A 275 4.91 6.40 -15.95
N LYS A 276 5.49 6.59 -17.14
CA LYS A 276 5.39 7.84 -17.89
C LYS A 276 3.93 8.23 -18.14
N ALA A 277 3.09 7.31 -18.62
CA ALA A 277 1.68 7.60 -18.84
C ALA A 277 0.93 8.01 -17.55
N VAL A 278 1.25 7.38 -16.41
CA VAL A 278 0.67 7.77 -15.11
C VAL A 278 1.14 9.16 -14.69
N ASN A 279 2.45 9.44 -14.77
CA ASN A 279 3.01 10.75 -14.45
C ASN A 279 2.48 11.85 -15.38
N ASP A 280 2.35 11.59 -16.68
CA ASP A 280 1.82 12.52 -17.68
C ASP A 280 0.36 12.86 -17.36
N LYS A 281 -0.46 11.85 -17.01
CA LYS A 281 -1.85 12.07 -16.64
C LYS A 281 -2.01 12.76 -15.29
N LEU A 282 -1.15 12.43 -14.32
CA LEU A 282 -1.08 13.11 -13.03
C LEU A 282 -0.75 14.59 -13.24
N GLY A 283 0.20 14.90 -14.11
CA GLY A 283 0.67 16.26 -14.36
C GLY A 283 1.16 16.96 -13.09
N ASN A 284 1.45 18.26 -13.21
CA ASN A 284 1.88 19.08 -12.06
C ASN A 284 0.72 19.84 -11.39
N ASN A 285 -0.45 19.91 -12.03
CA ASN A 285 -1.58 20.75 -11.60
C ASN A 285 -2.76 19.96 -11.01
N THR A 286 -2.68 18.62 -10.94
CA THR A 286 -3.72 17.84 -10.27
C THR A 286 -3.65 18.13 -8.77
N MET A 287 -4.62 18.92 -8.30
CA MET A 287 -4.84 19.23 -6.89
C MET A 287 -6.10 18.60 -6.32
N ASP A 288 -6.95 17.98 -7.14
CA ASP A 288 -8.05 17.16 -6.64
C ASP A 288 -7.47 15.82 -6.17
N ILE A 289 -6.96 15.81 -4.93
CA ILE A 289 -6.30 14.67 -4.28
C ILE A 289 -6.87 14.59 -2.86
N GLU A 290 -7.39 13.41 -2.53
CA GLU A 290 -7.94 13.11 -1.22
C GLU A 290 -6.82 12.67 -0.27
N SER A 291 -6.54 13.50 0.74
CA SER A 291 -5.45 13.24 1.69
C SER A 291 -5.69 12.03 2.60
N ILE A 292 -6.95 11.85 3.01
CA ILE A 292 -7.42 10.75 3.85
C ILE A 292 -8.70 10.27 3.20
N LEU A 293 -8.78 8.99 2.85
CA LEU A 293 -9.95 8.45 2.17
C LEU A 293 -11.18 8.55 3.08
N VAL A 294 -12.23 9.18 2.56
CA VAL A 294 -13.54 9.28 3.20
C VAL A 294 -14.39 8.11 2.76
N ALA A 295 -14.95 7.39 3.73
CA ALA A 295 -15.91 6.33 3.47
C ALA A 295 -17.26 6.93 3.08
N THR A 296 -17.94 6.30 2.12
CA THR A 296 -19.36 6.57 1.85
C THR A 296 -20.22 5.95 2.96
N ALA A 297 -21.47 6.39 3.13
CA ALA A 297 -22.37 5.82 4.14
C ALA A 297 -22.52 4.28 4.03
N ALA A 298 -22.58 3.76 2.80
CA ALA A 298 -22.64 2.32 2.56
C ALA A 298 -21.32 1.59 2.92
N GLU A 299 -20.18 2.27 2.78
CA GLU A 299 -18.90 1.73 3.23
C GLU A 299 -18.79 1.80 4.75
N GLU A 300 -19.32 2.83 5.40
CA GLU A 300 -19.36 2.91 6.87
C GLU A 300 -20.16 1.74 7.47
N GLU A 301 -21.36 1.46 6.94
CA GLU A 301 -22.18 0.30 7.34
C GLU A 301 -21.44 -1.04 7.15
N LEU A 302 -20.72 -1.19 6.03
CA LEU A 302 -19.90 -2.37 5.75
C LEU A 302 -18.75 -2.51 6.76
N LEU A 303 -18.09 -1.41 7.09
CA LEU A 303 -16.95 -1.39 8.02
C LEU A 303 -17.41 -1.66 9.47
N GLU A 304 -18.58 -1.15 9.86
CA GLU A 304 -19.20 -1.47 11.15
C GLU A 304 -19.51 -2.97 11.27
N THR A 305 -20.04 -3.59 10.20
CA THR A 305 -20.37 -5.02 10.17
C THR A 305 -19.15 -5.91 10.42
N ILE A 306 -17.96 -5.51 9.96
CA ILE A 306 -16.71 -6.25 10.15
C ILE A 306 -15.95 -5.89 11.44
N GLY A 307 -16.56 -5.07 12.29
CA GLY A 307 -16.05 -4.73 13.62
C GLY A 307 -15.04 -3.58 13.64
N MET A 308 -15.06 -2.68 12.64
CA MET A 308 -14.40 -1.37 12.76
C MET A 308 -15.32 -0.37 13.43
N ASP A 309 -15.19 -0.20 14.75
CA ASP A 309 -15.91 0.86 15.46
C ASP A 309 -15.13 2.19 15.48
N LYS A 310 -13.79 2.13 15.54
CA LYS A 310 -12.90 3.31 15.61
C LYS A 310 -11.56 3.03 14.93
N GLU A 311 -10.96 4.10 14.38
CA GLU A 311 -9.56 4.07 13.94
C GLU A 311 -8.68 3.74 15.15
N SER A 312 -8.17 2.50 15.22
CA SER A 312 -7.38 2.06 16.36
C SER A 312 -6.07 2.85 16.40
N CYS A 313 -5.91 3.74 17.37
CA CYS A 313 -4.64 4.39 17.63
C CYS A 313 -3.64 3.34 18.14
N TRP A 314 -2.52 3.22 17.44
CA TRP A 314 -1.40 2.40 17.88
C TRP A 314 -0.76 3.08 19.11
N ALA A 315 -0.83 2.43 20.26
CA ALA A 315 -0.35 2.99 21.53
C ALA A 315 1.18 3.24 21.53
N ASP A 316 1.93 2.62 20.61
CA ASP A 316 3.39 2.72 20.50
C ASP A 316 3.87 3.54 19.28
N ASP A 317 2.94 4.20 18.58
CA ASP A 317 3.28 5.05 17.44
C ASP A 317 4.02 6.30 17.89
N ALA A 318 4.91 6.79 17.03
CA ALA A 318 5.63 8.00 17.34
C ALA A 318 4.72 9.23 17.16
N ASP A 319 4.90 10.23 18.02
CA ASP A 319 4.34 11.54 17.78
C ASP A 319 5.12 12.22 16.65
N ASP A 320 4.39 12.67 15.65
CA ASP A 320 4.91 13.46 14.54
C ASP A 320 4.10 14.74 14.45
N ALA A 321 4.72 15.86 14.80
CA ALA A 321 4.05 17.16 14.85
C ALA A 321 3.60 17.65 13.47
N ALA A 322 4.27 17.22 12.39
CA ALA A 322 3.87 17.56 11.03
C ALA A 322 2.60 16.77 10.67
N VAL A 323 2.62 15.44 10.84
CA VAL A 323 1.45 14.58 10.62
C VAL A 323 0.25 15.00 11.46
N TYR A 324 0.44 15.26 12.76
CA TYR A 324 -0.63 15.73 13.64
C TYR A 324 -1.29 17.01 13.09
N ARG A 325 -0.49 17.96 12.60
CA ARG A 325 -1.01 19.19 11.98
C ARG A 325 -1.75 18.90 10.68
N TRP A 326 -1.22 18.03 9.82
CA TRP A 326 -1.87 17.68 8.55
C TRP A 326 -3.24 17.06 8.80
N THR A 327 -3.29 16.04 9.64
CA THR A 327 -4.54 15.35 10.02
C THR A 327 -5.53 16.30 10.68
N LYS A 328 -5.06 17.21 11.54
CA LYS A 328 -5.93 18.23 12.18
C LYS A 328 -6.51 19.22 11.17
N ILE A 329 -5.77 19.60 10.14
CA ILE A 329 -6.26 20.49 9.07
C ILE A 329 -7.33 19.78 8.26
N VAL A 330 -7.06 18.54 7.82
CA VAL A 330 -8.01 17.72 7.05
C VAL A 330 -9.31 17.50 7.84
N ARG A 331 -9.21 17.11 9.12
CA ARG A 331 -10.37 16.86 9.99
C ARG A 331 -11.19 18.11 10.34
N LYS A 332 -10.63 19.32 10.22
CA LYS A 332 -11.35 20.59 10.44
C LYS A 332 -12.21 21.03 9.25
N GLY A 333 -12.48 20.14 8.29
CA GLY A 333 -13.28 20.43 7.11
C GLY A 333 -12.55 21.24 6.04
N LYS A 334 -11.25 21.52 6.21
CA LYS A 334 -10.42 22.02 5.11
C LYS A 334 -10.10 20.82 4.22
N LYS A 335 -10.60 20.84 2.98
CA LYS A 335 -10.51 19.72 2.03
C LYS A 335 -9.08 19.19 1.81
N GLN A 336 -8.05 20.00 2.08
CA GLN A 336 -6.68 19.63 1.74
C GLN A 336 -5.61 20.38 2.54
N VAL A 337 -4.50 19.69 2.80
CA VAL A 337 -3.22 20.29 3.21
C VAL A 337 -2.37 20.45 1.95
N PHE A 338 -1.81 21.64 1.73
CA PHE A 338 -1.00 21.93 0.54
C PHE A 338 0.36 22.54 0.90
N PHE A 339 1.44 21.95 0.39
CA PHE A 339 2.81 22.41 0.57
C PHE A 339 3.29 23.16 -0.69
N GLU A 340 3.23 24.50 -0.63
CA GLU A 340 3.59 25.38 -1.74
C GLU A 340 5.08 25.30 -2.12
N GLU A 341 5.96 25.01 -1.17
CA GLU A 341 7.42 24.89 -1.39
C GLU A 341 7.78 23.76 -2.37
N HIS A 342 7.01 22.66 -2.39
CA HIS A 342 7.22 21.56 -3.34
C HIS A 342 6.59 21.80 -4.72
N TYR A 343 5.74 22.82 -4.86
CA TYR A 343 5.23 23.30 -6.14
C TYR A 343 6.28 24.18 -6.84
N ARG A 344 6.91 25.11 -6.11
CA ARG A 344 7.84 26.11 -6.66
C ARG A 344 9.19 25.56 -7.14
N PHE A 345 9.67 24.42 -6.61
CA PHE A 345 10.93 23.80 -7.07
C PHE A 345 10.92 23.26 -8.51
N ARG A 346 9.83 23.45 -9.27
CA ARG A 346 9.66 22.89 -10.62
C ARG A 346 9.43 23.89 -11.75
N GLU A 347 9.24 25.17 -11.46
CA GLU A 347 9.42 26.18 -12.50
C GLU A 347 10.94 26.37 -12.67
N PRO A 348 11.53 26.15 -13.86
CA PRO A 348 12.91 26.56 -14.07
C PRO A 348 12.96 28.05 -13.76
N LYS A 349 13.79 28.46 -12.77
CA LYS A 349 14.09 29.88 -12.55
C LYS A 349 14.39 30.47 -13.92
N ARG A 350 13.70 31.54 -14.33
CA ARG A 350 14.04 32.19 -15.61
C ARG A 350 15.50 32.60 -15.51
N VAL A 351 16.21 32.54 -16.64
CA VAL A 351 17.63 32.91 -16.71
C VAL A 351 17.84 34.32 -16.12
N GLU A 352 16.85 35.20 -16.23
CA GLU A 352 16.79 36.54 -15.64
C GLU A 352 16.85 36.55 -14.09
N ASP A 353 16.24 35.57 -13.42
CA ASP A 353 16.23 35.48 -11.95
C ASP A 353 17.57 34.98 -11.39
N VAL A 354 18.28 34.13 -12.15
CA VAL A 354 19.63 33.64 -11.80
C VAL A 354 20.69 34.73 -12.01
N VAL A 355 20.49 35.61 -13.00
CA VAL A 355 21.37 36.78 -13.21
C VAL A 355 21.18 37.79 -12.08
N ASN A 356 19.95 38.03 -11.62
CA ASN A 356 19.68 38.95 -10.50
C ASN A 356 20.20 38.42 -9.15
N GLU A 357 20.11 37.12 -8.86
CA GLU A 357 20.71 36.53 -7.63
C GLU A 357 22.25 36.64 -7.62
N ASN A 358 22.90 36.57 -8.78
CA ASN A 358 24.35 36.71 -8.90
C ASN A 358 24.84 38.16 -8.84
N LEU A 359 24.01 39.12 -9.25
CA LEU A 359 24.27 40.55 -9.07
C LEU A 359 24.13 40.96 -7.60
N TRP A 360 23.10 40.47 -6.90
CA TRP A 360 22.91 40.72 -5.47
C TRP A 360 24.04 40.15 -4.60
N LYS A 361 24.57 38.97 -4.94
CA LYS A 361 25.72 38.39 -4.22
C LYS A 361 27.02 39.16 -4.44
N LYS A 362 27.22 39.81 -5.60
CA LYS A 362 28.40 40.66 -5.83
C LYS A 362 28.32 41.96 -5.02
N ASP A 363 27.15 42.57 -4.90
CA ASP A 363 27.00 43.83 -4.14
C ASP A 363 27.17 43.62 -2.62
N VAL A 364 26.72 42.49 -2.07
CA VAL A 364 26.88 42.19 -0.63
C VAL A 364 28.34 41.89 -0.25
N THR A 365 29.16 41.38 -1.19
CA THR A 365 30.59 41.10 -0.91
C THR A 365 31.47 42.35 -0.98
N THR A 366 30.97 43.44 -1.58
CA THR A 366 31.74 44.70 -1.71
C THR A 366 31.50 45.67 -0.55
N GLN A 367 30.47 45.46 0.27
CA GLN A 367 30.15 46.30 1.43
C GLN A 367 30.74 45.81 2.76
N SER A 368 31.43 44.66 2.80
CA SER A 368 32.05 44.12 4.03
C SER A 368 33.54 44.44 4.21
N ASN A 369 34.13 45.33 3.38
CA ASN A 369 35.54 45.72 3.46
C ASN A 369 35.75 47.25 3.65
N ILE A 370 34.87 47.92 4.39
CA ILE A 370 35.11 49.30 4.86
C ILE A 370 34.71 49.37 6.34
N HIS A 371 35.56 48.83 7.21
CA HIS A 371 35.82 49.30 8.58
C HIS A 371 36.82 48.38 9.27
N THR A 372 38.10 48.68 9.05
CA THR A 372 39.16 48.65 10.08
C THR A 372 40.18 49.71 9.74
#